data_AF-A0A645CSP0-F1
#
_entry.id   AF-A0A645CSP0-F1
#
_cell.length_a   1.000
_cell.length_b   1.000
_cell.length_c   1.000
_cell.angle_alpha   90.00
_cell.angle_beta   90.00
_cell.angle_gamma   90.00
#
_symmetry.space_group_name_H-M   'P 1'
#
loop_
_entity.id
_entity.type
_entity.pdbx_description
1 polymer ?
#
loop_
_entity_poly.entity_id
_entity_poly.type
_entity_poly.pdbx_seq_one_letter_code
_entity_poly.pdbx_strand_id
1 'polypeptide(L)'
;MAGVGQVGAAIAVLMKTRNARLKKVIKGALPVGLLGIGEPLIFGVTLPLGKPFIGACLGGAVGGALISYWKVATVITFGISGLPLALTIVAGKVMFYLLGYLVAVIAGFLFTWLLGFNDPEE
;
A
#
# COMPACT_ATOMS: atom_id res chain seq x y z
N MET A 1 -6.92 0.13 -4.58
CA MET A 1 -5.67 -0.65 -4.40
C MET A 1 -4.40 0.20 -4.39
N ALA A 2 -4.34 1.37 -5.04
CA ALA A 2 -3.15 2.23 -5.05
C ALA A 2 -2.59 2.54 -3.64
N GLY A 3 -3.43 2.98 -2.69
CA GLY A 3 -3.00 3.24 -1.31
C GLY A 3 -2.49 1.99 -0.57
N VAL A 4 -2.95 0.80 -0.95
CA VAL A 4 -2.52 -0.47 -0.34
C VAL A 4 -1.10 -0.85 -0.79
N GLY A 5 -0.76 -0.58 -2.05
CA GLY A 5 0.61 -0.71 -2.54
C GLY A 5 1.59 0.18 -1.78
N GLN A 6 1.15 1.37 -1.34
CA GLN A 6 1.95 2.28 -0.53
C GLN A 6 2.26 1.71 0.85
N VAL A 7 1.32 0.98 1.45
CA VAL A 7 1.55 0.25 2.72
C VAL A 7 2.68 -0.77 2.54
N GLY A 8 2.61 -1.59 1.49
CA GLY A 8 3.65 -2.57 1.18
C GLY A 8 5.02 -1.95 0.98
N ALA A 9 5.09 -0.90 0.16
CA ALA A 9 6.32 -0.15 -0.09
C ALA A 9 6.88 0.50 1.19
N ALA A 10 6.04 1.09 2.02
CA ALA A 10 6.45 1.70 3.27
C ALA A 10 6.99 0.67 4.27
N ILE A 11 6.42 -0.53 4.33
CA ILE A 11 6.95 -1.64 5.15
C ILE A 11 8.35 -2.04 4.63
N ALA A 12 8.54 -2.14 3.31
CA ALA A 12 9.85 -2.43 2.73
C ALA A 12 10.88 -1.36 3.07
N VAL A 13 10.50 -0.08 2.99
CA VAL A 13 11.36 1.04 3.39
C VAL A 13 11.68 0.97 4.89
N LEU A 14 10.68 0.72 5.75
CA LEU A 14 10.86 0.64 7.20
C LEU A 14 11.90 -0.42 7.61
N MET A 15 11.89 -1.56 6.93
CA MET A 15 12.82 -2.67 7.20
C MET A 15 14.23 -2.38 6.69
N LYS A 16 14.37 -1.60 5.62
CA LYS A 16 15.67 -1.36 4.96
C LYS A 16 16.36 -0.08 5.43
N THR A 17 15.59 0.93 5.82
CA THR A 17 16.13 2.24 6.22
C THR A 17 16.87 2.17 7.56
N ARG A 18 17.95 2.95 7.68
CA ARG A 18 18.69 3.19 8.93
C ARG A 18 18.27 4.51 9.59
N ASN A 19 17.75 5.46 8.83
CA ASN A 19 17.38 6.80 9.30
C ASN A 19 16.26 6.76 10.36
N ALA A 20 16.56 7.22 11.57
CA ALA A 20 15.61 7.19 12.70
C ALA A 20 14.37 8.05 12.46
N ARG A 21 14.52 9.20 11.77
CA ARG A 21 13.42 10.11 11.43
C ARG A 21 12.46 9.44 10.46
N LEU A 22 12.99 8.82 9.41
CA LEU A 22 12.17 8.12 8.40
C LEU A 22 11.40 6.94 9.04
N LYS A 23 12.03 6.17 9.94
CA LYS A 23 11.33 5.13 10.71
C LYS A 23 10.16 5.67 11.51
N LYS A 24 10.33 6.82 12.17
CA LYS A 24 9.29 7.46 12.98
C LYS A 24 8.11 7.90 12.11
N VAL A 25 8.38 8.50 10.95
CA VAL A 25 7.36 8.90 9.97
C VAL A 25 6.57 7.69 9.50
N ILE A 26 7.26 6.62 9.08
CA ILE A 26 6.60 5.41 8.58
C ILE A 26 5.73 4.76 9.66
N LYS A 27 6.24 4.62 10.90
CA LYS A 27 5.47 4.04 12.02
C LYS A 27 4.21 4.85 12.35
N GLY A 28 4.25 6.17 12.24
CA GLY A 28 3.08 7.03 12.45
C GLY A 28 2.08 6.97 11.29
N ALA A 29 2.57 6.86 10.05
CA ALA A 29 1.75 6.87 8.84
C ALA A 29 1.13 5.50 8.50
N LEU A 30 1.79 4.39 8.88
CA LEU A 30 1.34 3.03 8.55
C LEU A 30 -0.08 2.68 9.03
N PRO A 31 -0.47 2.95 10.29
CA PRO A 31 -1.83 2.65 10.76
C PRO A 31 -2.90 3.36 9.92
N VAL A 32 -2.65 4.62 9.58
CA VAL A 32 -3.58 5.46 8.82
C VAL A 32 -3.64 5.01 7.35
N GLY A 33 -2.49 4.60 6.79
CA GLY A 33 -2.39 3.99 5.47
C GLY A 33 -3.15 2.67 5.33
N LEU A 34 -3.08 1.80 6.34
CA LEU A 34 -3.84 0.55 6.38
C LEU A 34 -5.36 0.80 6.36
N LEU A 35 -5.80 1.84 7.07
CA LEU A 35 -7.19 2.31 7.08
C LEU A 35 -7.62 3.01 5.79
N GLY A 36 -6.71 3.19 4.83
CA GLY A 36 -7.02 3.65 3.49
C GLY A 36 -6.65 5.10 3.18
N ILE A 37 -6.07 5.82 4.14
CA ILE A 37 -5.57 7.18 3.95
C ILE A 37 -4.11 7.10 3.52
N GLY A 38 -3.87 7.16 2.21
CA GLY A 38 -2.55 6.88 1.61
C GLY A 38 -1.60 8.09 1.61
N GLU A 39 -2.12 9.30 1.76
CA GLU A 39 -1.40 10.56 1.65
C GLU A 39 -0.19 10.65 2.58
N PRO A 40 -0.27 10.26 3.87
CA PRO A 40 0.89 10.26 4.77
C PRO A 40 2.02 9.35 4.29
N LEU A 41 1.70 8.21 3.66
CA LEU A 41 2.70 7.27 3.14
C LEU A 41 3.28 7.75 1.81
N ILE A 42 2.44 8.29 0.93
CA ILE A 42 2.89 8.81 -0.37
C ILE A 42 3.85 9.97 -0.15
N PHE A 43 3.40 11.01 0.53
CA PHE A 43 4.16 12.25 0.66
C PHE A 43 5.25 12.17 1.73
N GLY A 44 5.04 11.37 2.79
CA GLY A 44 6.01 11.23 3.88
C GLY A 44 7.10 10.19 3.65
N VAL A 45 6.91 9.25 2.72
CA VAL A 45 7.79 8.08 2.60
C VAL A 45 8.15 7.78 1.16
N THR A 46 7.18 7.41 0.31
CA THR A 46 7.50 6.76 -0.95
C THR A 46 7.87 7.74 -2.06
N LEU A 47 7.16 8.87 -2.17
CA LEU A 47 7.38 9.90 -3.19
C LEU A 47 8.76 10.58 -3.04
N PRO A 48 9.21 11.00 -1.83
CA PRO A 48 10.55 11.57 -1.65
C PRO A 48 11.68 10.61 -2.03
N LEU A 49 11.47 9.31 -1.85
CA LEU A 49 12.46 8.28 -2.19
C LEU A 49 12.43 7.86 -3.66
N GLY A 50 11.40 8.26 -4.42
CA GLY A 50 11.22 8.02 -5.86
C GLY A 50 11.01 6.55 -6.25
N LYS A 51 12.02 5.70 -6.06
CA LYS A 51 11.96 4.27 -6.41
C LYS A 51 10.88 3.51 -5.60
N PRO A 52 10.71 3.74 -4.28
CA PRO A 52 9.62 3.13 -3.53
C PRO A 52 8.23 3.56 -4.01
N PHE A 53 8.08 4.78 -4.54
CA PHE A 53 6.81 5.22 -5.14
C PHE A 53 6.45 4.38 -6.37
N ILE A 54 7.42 4.10 -7.24
CA ILE A 54 7.22 3.22 -8.40
C ILE A 54 6.88 1.80 -7.94
N GLY A 55 7.62 1.27 -6.96
CA GLY A 55 7.33 -0.04 -6.37
C GLY A 55 5.92 -0.14 -5.80
N ALA A 56 5.46 0.91 -5.11
CA ALA A 56 4.10 1.01 -4.60
C ALA A 56 3.04 1.03 -5.71
N CYS A 57 3.27 1.79 -6.78
CA CYS A 57 2.37 1.85 -7.94
C CYS A 57 2.24 0.48 -8.62
N LEU A 58 3.35 -0.24 -8.80
CA LEU A 58 3.35 -1.60 -9.35
C LEU A 58 2.60 -2.57 -8.43
N GLY A 59 2.81 -2.49 -7.11
CA GLY A 59 2.06 -3.29 -6.14
C GLY A 59 0.56 -3.03 -6.20
N GLY A 60 0.17 -1.76 -6.28
CA GLY A 60 -1.22 -1.35 -6.46
C GLY A 60 -1.83 -1.84 -7.77
N ALA A 61 -1.06 -1.86 -8.85
CA ALA A 61 -1.49 -2.38 -10.16
C ALA A 61 -1.75 -3.89 -10.11
N VAL A 62 -0.86 -4.68 -9.49
CA VAL A 62 -1.05 -6.14 -9.34
C VAL A 62 -2.29 -6.45 -8.51
N GLY A 63 -2.44 -5.80 -7.35
CA GLY A 63 -3.64 -5.98 -6.52
C GLY A 63 -4.93 -5.55 -7.21
N GLY A 64 -4.87 -4.43 -7.95
CA GLY A 64 -5.98 -3.92 -8.76
C GLY A 64 -6.39 -4.88 -9.88
N ALA A 65 -5.42 -5.45 -10.59
CA ALA A 65 -5.66 -6.43 -11.64
C ALA A 65 -6.34 -7.69 -11.08
N LEU A 66 -5.90 -8.17 -9.92
CA LEU A 66 -6.45 -9.38 -9.28
C LEU A 66 -7.91 -9.22 -8.86
N ILE A 67 -8.25 -8.11 -8.20
CA ILE A 67 -9.64 -7.84 -7.80
C ILE A 67 -10.55 -7.60 -9.02
N SER A 68 -10.00 -7.00 -10.09
CA SER A 68 -10.72 -6.80 -11.34
C SER A 68 -11.03 -8.13 -12.02
N TYR A 69 -10.05 -9.04 -12.06
CA TYR A 69 -10.21 -10.39 -12.61
C TYR A 69 -11.31 -11.18 -11.89
N TRP A 70 -11.37 -11.12 -10.56
CA TRP A 70 -12.42 -11.76 -9.75
C TRP A 70 -13.76 -10.99 -9.72
N LYS A 71 -13.85 -9.88 -10.48
CA LYS A 71 -15.03 -9.01 -10.56
C LYS A 71 -15.51 -8.58 -9.18
N VAL A 72 -14.56 -8.25 -8.29
CA VAL A 72 -14.85 -7.76 -6.94
C VAL A 72 -15.37 -6.33 -7.07
N ALA A 73 -16.63 -6.13 -6.72
CA ALA A 73 -17.29 -4.84 -6.76
C ALA A 73 -17.69 -4.41 -5.35
N THR A 74 -17.66 -3.10 -5.12
CA THR A 74 -18.11 -2.47 -3.89
C THR A 74 -19.57 -2.02 -4.08
N VAL A 75 -20.39 -2.09 -3.04
CA VAL A 75 -21.74 -1.52 -3.03
C VAL A 75 -21.70 0.00 -2.81
N ILE A 76 -20.66 0.50 -2.13
CA ILE A 76 -20.43 1.93 -1.86
C ILE A 76 -19.07 2.33 -2.46
N THR A 77 -19.11 3.01 -3.60
CA THR A 77 -17.92 3.31 -4.42
C THR A 77 -17.12 4.52 -3.95
N PHE A 78 -17.68 5.37 -3.08
CA PHE A 78 -17.09 6.65 -2.69
C PHE A 78 -16.86 6.76 -1.18
N GLY A 79 -15.74 7.35 -0.80
CA GLY A 79 -15.44 7.78 0.58
C GLY A 79 -14.83 6.71 1.50
N ILE A 80 -14.86 5.43 1.13
CA ILE A 80 -14.28 4.34 1.94
C ILE A 80 -13.16 3.67 1.14
N SER A 81 -11.99 3.52 1.75
CA SER A 81 -10.81 2.90 1.15
C SER A 81 -10.11 1.99 2.16
N GLY A 82 -9.02 1.34 1.76
CA GLY A 82 -8.20 0.52 2.68
C GLY A 82 -8.91 -0.73 3.20
N LEU A 83 -8.58 -1.12 4.44
CA LEU A 83 -9.24 -2.22 5.15
C LEU A 83 -10.75 -1.98 5.37
N PRO A 84 -11.23 -0.78 5.75
CA PRO A 84 -12.66 -0.50 5.91
C PRO A 84 -13.51 -0.79 4.67
N LEU A 85 -12.95 -0.68 3.46
CA LEU A 85 -13.67 -0.99 2.23
C LEU A 85 -14.14 -2.45 2.16
N ALA A 86 -13.50 -3.38 2.88
CA ALA A 86 -13.93 -4.77 2.95
C ALA A 86 -15.37 -4.91 3.46
N LEU A 87 -15.85 -3.98 4.30
CA LEU A 87 -17.20 -3.98 4.87
C LEU A 87 -18.29 -3.60 3.85
N THR A 88 -17.90 -2.99 2.72
CA THR A 88 -18.83 -2.54 1.67
C THR A 88 -18.74 -3.39 0.40
N ILE A 89 -17.93 -4.45 0.41
CA ILE A 89 -17.85 -5.42 -0.70
C ILE A 89 -19.11 -6.27 -0.74
N VAL A 90 -19.57 -6.56 -1.96
CA VAL A 90 -20.72 -7.45 -2.20
C VAL A 90 -20.53 -8.78 -1.45
N ALA A 91 -21.60 -9.25 -0.79
CA ALA A 91 -21.61 -10.49 -0.02
C ALA A 91 -21.05 -11.66 -0.86
N GLY A 92 -20.17 -12.47 -0.24
CA GLY A 92 -19.48 -13.58 -0.90
C GLY A 92 -18.18 -13.21 -1.65
N LYS A 93 -17.85 -11.92 -1.80
CA LYS A 93 -16.60 -11.48 -2.46
C LYS A 93 -15.58 -10.82 -1.53
N VAL A 94 -15.91 -10.65 -0.26
CA VAL A 94 -15.03 -10.05 0.76
C VAL A 94 -13.69 -10.77 0.84
N MET A 95 -13.68 -12.10 0.77
CA MET A 95 -12.44 -12.87 0.86
C MET A 95 -11.51 -12.63 -0.34
N PHE A 96 -12.06 -12.51 -1.54
CA PHE A 96 -11.29 -12.15 -2.75
C PHE A 96 -10.73 -10.72 -2.68
N TYR A 97 -11.48 -9.79 -2.07
CA TYR A 97 -10.96 -8.45 -1.79
C TYR A 97 -9.77 -8.49 -0.83
N LEU A 98 -9.88 -9.22 0.29
CA LEU A 98 -8.81 -9.33 1.28
C LEU A 98 -7.57 -10.01 0.70
N LEU A 99 -7.75 -11.03 -0.15
CA LEU A 99 -6.64 -11.64 -0.90
C LEU A 99 -5.98 -10.65 -1.85
N GLY A 100 -6.76 -9.90 -2.64
CA GLY A 100 -6.22 -8.86 -3.53
C GLY A 100 -5.51 -7.74 -2.76
N TYR A 101 -6.03 -7.36 -1.60
CA TYR A 101 -5.39 -6.41 -0.68
C TYR A 101 -4.03 -6.94 -0.22
N LEU A 102 -3.99 -8.17 0.30
CA LEU A 102 -2.76 -8.82 0.77
C LEU A 102 -1.72 -8.93 -0.35
N VAL A 103 -2.15 -9.33 -1.55
CA VAL A 103 -1.29 -9.40 -2.74
C VAL A 103 -0.75 -8.02 -3.11
N ALA A 104 -1.56 -6.96 -3.01
CA ALA A 104 -1.10 -5.59 -3.27
C ALA A 104 0.01 -5.16 -2.29
N VAL A 105 -0.14 -5.49 -1.00
CA VAL A 105 0.87 -5.23 0.03
C VAL A 105 2.15 -6.01 -0.28
N ILE A 106 2.05 -7.33 -0.54
CA ILE A 106 3.20 -8.18 -0.81
C ILE A 106 3.92 -7.74 -2.09
N ALA A 107 3.18 -7.46 -3.16
CA ALA A 107 3.76 -6.99 -4.41
C ALA A 107 4.43 -5.61 -4.24
N GLY A 108 3.78 -4.67 -3.56
CA GLY A 108 4.37 -3.36 -3.26
C GLY A 108 5.66 -3.48 -2.45
N PHE A 109 5.67 -4.37 -1.46
CA PHE A 109 6.85 -4.69 -0.67
C PHE A 109 7.97 -5.26 -1.56
N LEU A 110 7.69 -6.31 -2.33
CA LEU A 110 8.68 -7.00 -3.16
C LEU A 110 9.27 -6.07 -4.23
N PHE A 111 8.43 -5.34 -4.98
CA PHE A 111 8.94 -4.40 -5.99
C PHE A 111 9.80 -3.30 -5.37
N THR A 112 9.39 -2.76 -4.22
CA THR A 112 10.17 -1.74 -3.52
C THR A 112 11.49 -2.29 -2.99
N TRP A 113 11.46 -3.52 -2.46
CA TRP A 113 12.65 -4.20 -1.95
C TRP A 113 13.69 -4.44 -3.06
N LEU A 114 13.22 -4.90 -4.22
CA LEU A 114 14.03 -5.20 -5.41
C LEU A 114 14.57 -3.93 -6.08
N LEU A 115 13.73 -2.91 -6.26
CA LEU A 115 14.18 -1.62 -6.83
C LEU A 115 15.21 -0.93 -5.93
N GLY A 116 15.09 -1.13 -4.62
CA GLY A 116 15.88 -0.44 -3.62
C GLY A 116 15.61 1.06 -3.62
N PHE A 117 16.25 1.78 -2.71
CA PHE A 117 16.17 3.24 -2.63
C PHE A 117 17.45 3.79 -2.01
N ASN A 118 17.71 5.06 -2.28
CA ASN A 118 18.78 5.79 -1.62
C ASN A 118 18.25 6.24 -0.27
N ASP A 119 18.81 5.67 0.79
CA ASP A 119 18.42 5.99 2.15
C ASP A 119 18.93 7.41 2.46
N PRO A 120 18.08 8.36 2.85
CA PRO A 120 18.52 9.71 3.19
C PRO A 120 19.43 9.68 4.42
N GLU A 121 20.51 10.45 4.36
CA GLU A 121 21.39 10.71 5.51
C GLU A 121 20.58 11.34 6.66
N GLU A 122 20.98 11.06 7.91
CA GLU A 122 20.24 11.47 9.12
C GLU A 122 20.07 12.98 9.26
#